data_AF-A0AAD8L0K5-F1
#
_entry.id   AF-A0AAD8L0K5-F1
#
_cell.length_a   1.000
_cell.length_b   1.000
_cell.length_c   1.000
_cell.angle_alpha   90.00
_cell.angle_beta   90.00
_cell.angle_gamma   90.00
#
_symmetry.space_group_name_H-M   'P 1'
#
loop_
_entity.id
_entity.type
_entity.pdbx_description
1 polymer ?
#
loop_
_entity_poly.entity_id
_entity_poly.type
_entity_poly.pdbx_seq_one_letter_code
_entity_poly.pdbx_strand_id
1 'polypeptide(L)'
;MAATSAPMQSTLKLSSITGATRATSKSTPNILSFKNSINSVFSHKLTTKVHRPNSRKALTVKSQSNSSDSSRSTKVHELCVYEINERDRGSPAYLRLGQKPVNSLGDLVPFTNKVYSADLQTRLGITAGICILIKNMPEKKGDRYEAIYSFHLGDYGQISVQGAYVTTEDTYLSVTGGTGIFAGAYGQVKLQQLVFPFKLFYTFYLQGLSADLPSELLVAPVPPSPAVEASPAAKAAEAGATAPNYTD
;
A
#
# COMPACT_ATOMS: atom_id res chain seq x y z
N MET A 1 -23.77 46.39 -10.06
CA MET A 1 -24.18 46.44 -8.64
C MET A 1 -23.55 45.25 -7.95
N ALA A 2 -22.40 45.49 -7.31
CA ALA A 2 -21.65 44.48 -6.58
C ALA A 2 -22.31 44.23 -5.21
N ALA A 3 -22.48 42.97 -4.84
CA ALA A 3 -22.80 42.57 -3.47
C ALA A 3 -21.76 41.53 -3.04
N THR A 4 -20.80 42.02 -2.29
CA THR A 4 -19.72 41.30 -1.61
C THR A 4 -20.26 40.55 -0.41
N SER A 5 -20.03 39.23 -0.32
CA SER A 5 -20.21 38.44 0.91
C SER A 5 -18.85 37.98 1.43
N ALA A 6 -18.57 38.30 2.69
CA ALA A 6 -17.32 38.03 3.40
C ALA A 6 -17.30 36.61 4.00
N PRO A 7 -16.12 35.97 4.14
CA PRO A 7 -16.00 34.67 4.82
C PRO A 7 -15.83 34.84 6.34
N MET A 8 -16.54 34.01 7.11
CA MET A 8 -16.38 33.90 8.57
C MET A 8 -15.06 33.19 8.91
N GLN A 9 -14.18 33.88 9.61
CA GLN A 9 -12.98 33.31 10.23
C GLN A 9 -13.24 33.03 11.70
N SER A 10 -13.14 31.77 12.14
CA SER A 10 -13.12 31.41 13.55
C SER A 10 -11.70 31.57 14.11
N THR A 11 -11.52 32.54 14.99
CA THR A 11 -10.28 32.80 15.73
C THR A 11 -10.37 32.14 17.10
N LEU A 12 -9.56 31.11 17.35
CA LEU A 12 -9.32 30.60 18.70
C LEU A 12 -8.23 31.45 19.35
N LYS A 13 -8.62 32.28 20.33
CA LYS A 13 -7.71 33.04 21.20
C LYS A 13 -7.15 32.11 22.27
N LEU A 14 -5.84 31.95 22.31
CA LEU A 14 -5.13 31.34 23.44
C LEU A 14 -4.59 32.45 24.34
N SER A 15 -5.09 32.52 25.57
CA SER A 15 -4.65 33.47 26.59
C SER A 15 -3.30 33.08 27.16
N SER A 16 -2.34 33.99 27.07
CA SER A 16 -1.01 33.89 27.68
C SER A 16 -1.09 34.12 29.20
N ILE A 17 -0.61 33.16 29.98
CA ILE A 17 -0.32 33.36 31.41
C ILE A 17 1.18 33.66 31.54
N THR A 18 1.48 34.87 32.01
CA THR A 18 2.80 35.33 32.41
C THR A 18 3.12 34.87 33.83
N GLY A 19 4.25 34.20 34.00
CA GLY A 19 4.78 33.80 35.30
C GLY A 19 6.28 33.59 35.21
N ALA A 20 7.05 34.63 35.49
CA ALA A 20 8.50 34.58 35.57
C ALA A 20 8.94 34.03 36.93
N THR A 21 9.71 32.95 36.95
CA THR A 21 10.71 32.71 38.00
C THR A 21 11.98 32.13 37.38
N ARG A 22 13.09 32.68 37.86
CA ARG A 22 14.46 32.53 37.38
C ARG A 22 15.08 31.34 38.11
N ALA A 23 15.53 30.32 37.37
CA ALA A 23 16.43 29.30 37.88
C ALA A 23 17.54 29.06 36.86
N THR A 24 18.73 29.56 37.19
CA THR A 24 19.98 29.27 36.51
C THR A 24 20.40 27.84 36.80
N SER A 25 20.40 26.98 35.77
CA SER A 25 21.24 25.78 35.76
C SER A 25 21.86 25.63 34.37
N LYS A 26 23.20 25.62 34.35
CA LYS A 26 23.98 25.33 33.14
C LYS A 26 23.74 23.86 32.79
N SER A 27 23.03 23.59 31.70
CA SER A 27 22.99 22.26 31.08
C SER A 27 23.73 22.31 29.75
N THR A 28 24.76 21.48 29.65
CA THR A 28 25.56 21.22 28.46
C THR A 28 24.72 20.56 27.37
N PRO A 29 25.02 20.79 26.07
CA PRO A 29 24.30 20.13 25.00
C PRO A 29 24.61 18.63 24.99
N ASN A 30 23.60 17.80 25.24
CA ASN A 30 23.67 16.36 24.97
C ASN A 30 23.66 16.14 23.45
N ILE A 31 24.84 16.18 22.85
CA ILE A 31 25.09 15.55 21.56
C ILE A 31 25.07 14.05 21.82
N LEU A 32 24.02 13.36 21.37
CA LEU A 32 24.01 11.91 21.27
C LEU A 32 25.01 11.50 20.18
N SER A 33 26.26 11.31 20.58
CA SER A 33 27.27 10.66 19.76
C SER A 33 26.91 9.17 19.64
N PHE A 34 26.58 8.71 18.43
CA PHE A 34 26.59 7.28 18.13
C PHE A 34 28.03 6.77 18.21
N LYS A 35 28.41 6.22 19.36
CA LYS A 35 29.65 5.45 19.48
C LYS A 35 29.41 4.10 18.82
N ASN A 36 30.06 3.85 17.69
CA ASN A 36 30.24 2.51 17.14
C ASN A 36 31.02 1.67 18.16
N SER A 37 30.31 0.93 19.00
CA SER A 37 30.91 -0.12 19.82
C SER A 37 31.17 -1.33 18.92
N ILE A 38 32.41 -1.43 18.42
CA ILE A 38 32.94 -2.70 17.94
C ILE A 38 33.05 -3.59 19.16
N ASN A 39 32.09 -4.49 19.37
CA ASN A 39 32.21 -5.51 20.40
C ASN A 39 33.36 -6.45 20.00
N SER A 40 34.48 -6.31 20.70
CA SER A 40 35.59 -7.26 20.67
C SER A 40 35.08 -8.62 21.14
N VAL A 41 35.02 -9.58 20.22
CA VAL A 41 34.71 -10.98 20.53
C VAL A 41 35.86 -11.51 21.40
N PHE A 42 35.56 -11.76 22.67
CA PHE A 42 36.41 -12.49 23.59
C PHE A 42 36.78 -13.86 22.99
N SER A 43 38.03 -14.02 22.57
CA SER A 43 38.59 -15.34 22.24
C SER A 43 38.88 -16.10 23.53
N HIS A 44 37.89 -16.85 24.02
CA HIS A 44 38.17 -17.91 24.99
C HIS A 44 38.78 -19.10 24.25
N LYS A 45 40.07 -19.38 24.50
CA LYS A 45 40.72 -20.64 24.10
C LYS A 45 40.08 -21.78 24.89
N LEU A 46 39.14 -22.49 24.28
CA LEU A 46 38.69 -23.79 24.76
C LEU A 46 39.70 -24.86 24.33
N THR A 47 40.37 -25.47 25.31
CA THR A 47 41.13 -26.71 25.10
C THR A 47 40.15 -27.89 25.04
N THR A 48 40.01 -28.52 23.88
CA THR A 48 39.19 -29.73 23.72
C THR A 48 40.05 -30.98 23.96
N LYS A 49 39.76 -31.71 25.05
CA LYS A 49 40.20 -33.10 25.20
C LYS A 49 39.49 -33.95 24.14
N VAL A 50 40.27 -34.61 23.30
CA VAL A 50 39.77 -35.56 22.30
C VAL A 50 39.29 -36.81 23.01
N HIS A 51 37.97 -36.97 23.14
CA HIS A 51 37.35 -38.27 23.28
C HIS A 51 36.69 -38.63 21.95
N ARG A 52 37.19 -39.70 21.31
CA ARG A 52 36.53 -40.36 20.19
C ARG A 52 35.31 -41.11 20.73
N PRO A 53 34.12 -40.85 20.17
CA PRO A 53 33.21 -41.95 19.89
C PRO A 53 32.90 -42.00 18.39
N ASN A 54 32.96 -43.23 17.87
CA ASN A 54 32.49 -43.62 16.55
C ASN A 54 31.02 -43.22 16.37
N SER A 55 30.75 -42.19 15.58
CA SER A 55 29.60 -42.11 14.66
C SER A 55 29.64 -40.75 13.97
N ARG A 56 30.21 -40.70 12.75
CA ARG A 56 30.09 -39.52 11.90
C ARG A 56 28.68 -39.48 11.32
N LYS A 57 27.71 -38.92 12.06
CA LYS A 57 26.49 -38.42 11.42
C LYS A 57 26.82 -37.09 10.78
N ALA A 58 27.27 -37.13 9.54
CA ALA A 58 27.36 -35.96 8.69
C ALA A 58 25.93 -35.39 8.54
N LEU A 59 25.75 -34.13 8.93
CA LEU A 59 24.52 -33.40 8.62
C LEU A 59 24.57 -33.06 7.13
N THR A 60 24.04 -33.97 6.31
CA THR A 60 23.81 -33.69 4.90
C THR A 60 22.58 -32.78 4.81
N VAL A 61 22.81 -31.47 4.62
CA VAL A 61 21.76 -30.59 4.09
C VAL A 61 21.54 -31.02 2.65
N LYS A 62 20.62 -31.97 2.45
CA LYS A 62 20.08 -32.23 1.12
C LYS A 62 19.26 -30.99 0.77
N SER A 63 19.74 -30.19 -0.18
CA SER A 63 18.84 -29.33 -0.92
C SER A 63 17.78 -30.24 -1.51
N GLN A 64 16.55 -30.15 -1.03
CA GLN A 64 15.41 -30.69 -1.76
C GLN A 64 15.17 -29.78 -2.97
N SER A 65 16.15 -29.71 -3.87
CA SER A 65 15.85 -29.43 -5.28
C SER A 65 15.26 -30.72 -5.81
N ASN A 66 14.00 -31.00 -5.45
CA ASN A 66 13.20 -31.85 -6.29
C ASN A 66 13.13 -31.11 -7.63
N SER A 67 13.93 -31.56 -8.59
CA SER A 67 13.82 -31.21 -10.00
C SER A 67 12.59 -31.88 -10.62
N SER A 68 11.50 -32.01 -9.85
CA SER A 68 10.18 -32.22 -10.42
C SER A 68 9.75 -30.85 -10.90
N ASP A 69 9.76 -30.65 -12.22
CA ASP A 69 9.14 -29.54 -12.92
C ASP A 69 7.82 -29.11 -12.28
N SER A 70 7.88 -28.14 -11.37
CA SER A 70 6.78 -27.24 -11.11
C SER A 70 7.15 -25.97 -11.86
N SER A 71 7.08 -26.03 -13.20
CA SER A 71 7.06 -24.81 -13.97
C SER A 71 5.86 -24.01 -13.44
N ARG A 72 6.15 -22.90 -12.77
CA ARG A 72 5.12 -21.98 -12.30
C ARG A 72 4.23 -21.67 -13.49
N SER A 73 2.91 -21.86 -13.34
CA SER A 73 1.97 -21.69 -14.44
C SER A 73 2.20 -20.34 -15.12
N THR A 74 2.44 -20.37 -16.43
CA THR A 74 2.65 -19.18 -17.28
C THR A 74 1.32 -18.60 -17.79
N LYS A 75 0.19 -19.21 -17.43
CA LYS A 75 -1.14 -18.70 -17.77
C LYS A 75 -1.30 -17.32 -17.13
N VAL A 76 -1.72 -16.35 -17.94
CA VAL A 76 -2.05 -15.00 -17.48
C VAL A 76 -3.55 -14.95 -17.22
N HIS A 77 -3.94 -14.56 -16.00
CA HIS A 77 -5.30 -14.28 -15.62
C HIS A 77 -5.50 -12.77 -15.56
N GLU A 78 -6.51 -12.28 -16.28
CA GLU A 78 -6.91 -10.89 -16.19
C GLU A 78 -7.98 -10.71 -15.10
N LEU A 79 -7.75 -9.77 -14.19
CA LEU A 79 -8.70 -9.37 -13.15
C LEU A 79 -8.86 -7.86 -13.20
N CYS A 80 -10.10 -7.39 -13.32
CA CYS A 80 -10.42 -5.97 -13.36
C CYS A 80 -11.14 -5.55 -12.08
N VAL A 81 -10.77 -4.40 -11.51
CA VAL A 81 -11.45 -3.84 -10.33
C VAL A 81 -11.50 -2.33 -10.40
N TYR A 82 -12.50 -1.76 -9.73
CA TYR A 82 -12.60 -0.33 -9.47
C TYR A 82 -12.17 0.00 -8.05
N GLU A 83 -11.35 1.03 -7.89
CA GLU A 83 -11.04 1.63 -6.59
C GLU A 83 -11.73 2.98 -6.50
N ILE A 84 -12.56 3.16 -5.47
CA ILE A 84 -13.38 4.36 -5.29
C ILE A 84 -13.18 4.89 -3.87
N ASN A 85 -12.76 6.15 -3.78
CA ASN A 85 -12.77 6.91 -2.54
C ASN A 85 -14.14 7.58 -2.37
N GLU A 86 -14.97 7.03 -1.49
CA GLU A 86 -16.30 7.54 -1.17
C GLU A 86 -16.29 8.64 -0.09
N ARG A 87 -15.10 9.09 0.32
CA ARG A 87 -14.86 10.18 1.28
C ARG A 87 -15.39 9.91 2.69
N ASP A 88 -15.61 8.65 3.03
CA ASP A 88 -16.14 8.17 4.30
C ASP A 88 -15.09 7.49 5.19
N ARG A 89 -13.83 7.39 4.73
CA ARG A 89 -12.73 6.69 5.44
C ARG A 89 -11.65 7.60 6.04
N GLY A 90 -11.82 8.92 5.99
CA GLY A 90 -10.76 9.87 6.38
C GLY A 90 -9.50 9.76 5.51
N SER A 91 -9.62 9.21 4.30
CA SER A 91 -8.54 8.92 3.36
C SER A 91 -8.63 9.84 2.13
N PRO A 92 -7.49 10.25 1.54
CA PRO A 92 -6.12 10.01 2.03
C PRO A 92 -5.74 10.96 3.18
N ALA A 93 -4.73 10.58 3.97
CA ALA A 93 -4.09 11.46 4.94
C ALA A 93 -2.82 12.07 4.32
N TYR A 94 -2.82 13.37 4.02
CA TYR A 94 -1.66 14.02 3.41
C TYR A 94 -0.70 14.58 4.47
N LEU A 95 0.45 13.95 4.64
CA LEU A 95 1.48 14.35 5.62
C LEU A 95 2.56 15.19 4.92
N ARG A 96 2.53 16.51 5.13
CA ARG A 96 3.49 17.48 4.55
C ARG A 96 4.84 17.46 5.28
N LEU A 97 5.58 16.38 5.13
CA LEU A 97 6.86 16.16 5.80
C LEU A 97 8.06 16.79 5.07
N GLY A 98 7.91 17.12 3.78
CA GLY A 98 8.97 17.77 3.00
C GLY A 98 9.22 19.24 3.37
N GLN A 99 8.35 19.84 4.20
CA GLN A 99 8.48 21.20 4.75
C GLN A 99 8.64 22.30 3.68
N LYS A 100 8.07 22.09 2.49
CA LYS A 100 8.01 23.08 1.40
C LYS A 100 6.60 23.62 1.20
N PRO A 101 6.45 24.84 0.64
CA PRO A 101 5.13 25.41 0.34
C PRO A 101 4.38 24.65 -0.76
N VAL A 102 5.10 23.90 -1.58
CA VAL A 102 4.56 23.03 -2.63
C VAL A 102 4.83 21.58 -2.26
N ASN A 103 4.05 20.68 -2.86
CA ASN A 103 4.26 19.23 -2.80
C ASN A 103 5.74 18.92 -3.09
N SER A 104 6.39 18.17 -2.22
CA SER A 104 7.83 17.93 -2.30
C SER A 104 8.26 16.54 -1.86
N LEU A 105 9.44 16.11 -2.33
CA LEU A 105 10.02 14.82 -1.99
C LEU A 105 9.97 14.58 -0.46
N GLY A 106 9.44 13.42 -0.09
CA GLY A 106 9.32 13.00 1.32
C GLY A 106 7.96 13.27 1.93
N ASP A 107 7.05 14.00 1.28
CA ASP A 107 5.64 14.02 1.68
C ASP A 107 5.06 12.60 1.58
N LEU A 108 4.28 12.21 2.59
CA LEU A 108 3.71 10.87 2.71
C LEU A 108 2.20 10.93 2.63
N VAL A 109 1.61 9.95 1.96
CA VAL A 109 0.17 9.86 1.76
C VAL A 109 -0.29 8.43 2.08
N PRO A 110 -0.51 8.09 3.37
CA PRO A 110 -1.27 6.91 3.74
C PRO A 110 -2.71 7.00 3.19
N PHE A 111 -3.23 5.88 2.70
CA PHE A 111 -4.56 5.84 2.11
C PHE A 111 -5.23 4.48 2.27
N THR A 112 -6.56 4.51 2.22
CA THR A 112 -7.42 3.33 2.05
C THR A 112 -8.71 3.74 1.32
N ASN A 113 -9.08 3.01 0.28
CA ASN A 113 -10.27 3.25 -0.53
C ASN A 113 -11.08 1.96 -0.69
N LYS A 114 -12.33 2.05 -1.12
CA LYS A 114 -13.19 0.88 -1.36
C LYS A 114 -12.84 0.25 -2.72
N VAL A 115 -12.93 -1.07 -2.81
CA VAL A 115 -12.70 -1.85 -4.04
C VAL A 115 -13.98 -2.56 -4.45
N TYR A 116 -14.31 -2.45 -5.74
CA TYR A 116 -15.50 -3.00 -6.37
C TYR A 116 -15.14 -3.91 -7.55
N SER A 117 -16.03 -4.84 -7.88
CA SER A 117 -15.96 -5.69 -9.07
C SER A 117 -15.97 -4.86 -10.36
N ALA A 118 -15.50 -5.48 -11.45
CA ALA A 118 -15.40 -4.79 -12.74
C ALA A 118 -16.75 -4.34 -13.31
N ASP A 119 -17.84 -5.03 -12.97
CA ASP A 119 -19.21 -4.68 -13.35
C ASP A 119 -19.88 -3.68 -12.39
N LEU A 120 -19.16 -3.25 -11.35
CA LEU A 120 -19.60 -2.31 -10.31
C LEU A 120 -20.79 -2.81 -9.48
N GLN A 121 -21.08 -4.11 -9.50
CA GLN A 121 -22.21 -4.71 -8.78
C GLN A 121 -21.86 -5.28 -7.41
N THR A 122 -20.58 -5.49 -7.10
CA THR A 122 -20.14 -6.15 -5.86
C THR A 122 -19.06 -5.35 -5.16
N ARG A 123 -19.24 -5.11 -3.84
CA ARG A 123 -18.18 -4.59 -2.96
C ARG A 123 -17.22 -5.74 -2.62
N LEU A 124 -15.99 -5.66 -3.13
CA LEU A 124 -14.97 -6.70 -2.93
C LEU A 124 -14.16 -6.50 -1.65
N GLY A 125 -13.79 -5.25 -1.37
CA GLY A 125 -13.07 -4.93 -0.14
C GLY A 125 -12.43 -3.54 -0.14
N ILE A 126 -11.13 -3.45 0.15
CA ILE A 126 -10.39 -2.18 0.23
C ILE A 126 -9.00 -2.23 -0.39
N THR A 127 -8.47 -1.07 -0.78
CA THR A 127 -7.03 -0.84 -0.85
C THR A 127 -6.52 -0.34 0.49
N ALA A 128 -5.28 -0.66 0.84
CA ALA A 128 -4.60 -0.12 2.01
C ALA A 128 -3.09 -0.02 1.76
N GLY A 129 -2.52 1.17 2.01
CA GLY A 129 -1.09 1.37 1.93
C GLY A 129 -0.66 2.82 1.97
N ILE A 130 0.46 3.12 1.29
CA ILE A 130 1.11 4.41 1.36
C ILE A 130 1.69 4.82 0.00
N CYS A 131 1.57 6.10 -0.30
CA CYS A 131 2.28 6.76 -1.39
C CYS A 131 3.36 7.69 -0.81
N ILE A 132 4.57 7.63 -1.37
CA ILE A 132 5.68 8.52 -1.06
C ILE A 132 5.83 9.47 -2.24
N LEU A 133 5.69 10.78 -2.00
CA LEU A 133 5.87 11.75 -3.06
C LEU A 133 7.33 11.77 -3.51
N ILE A 134 7.55 11.57 -4.82
CA ILE A 134 8.88 11.59 -5.45
C ILE A 134 9.15 12.97 -6.05
N LYS A 135 8.19 13.51 -6.79
CA LYS A 135 8.37 14.77 -7.50
C LYS A 135 7.04 15.45 -7.79
N ASN A 136 6.95 16.73 -7.48
CA ASN A 136 5.92 17.62 -8.02
C ASN A 136 6.24 18.00 -9.47
N MET A 137 5.23 17.94 -10.34
CA MET A 137 5.34 18.18 -11.78
C MET A 137 4.44 19.35 -12.18
N PRO A 138 4.90 20.61 -11.97
CA PRO A 138 4.06 21.79 -12.18
C PRO A 138 3.60 21.93 -13.63
N GLU A 139 4.45 21.55 -14.59
CA GLU A 139 4.13 21.60 -16.03
C GLU A 139 2.96 20.68 -16.41
N LYS A 140 2.85 19.52 -15.76
CA LYS A 140 1.74 18.57 -15.95
C LYS A 140 0.57 18.81 -14.98
N LYS A 141 0.69 19.79 -14.06
CA LYS A 141 -0.25 20.01 -12.94
C LYS A 141 -0.52 18.72 -12.15
N GLY A 142 0.55 17.98 -11.86
CA GLY A 142 0.45 16.68 -11.20
C GLY A 142 1.65 16.35 -10.34
N ASP A 143 1.64 15.12 -9.84
CA ASP A 143 2.65 14.59 -8.95
C ASP A 143 3.02 13.16 -9.37
N ARG A 144 4.26 12.76 -9.06
CA ARG A 144 4.72 11.38 -9.16
C ARG A 144 4.97 10.83 -7.76
N TYR A 145 4.36 9.70 -7.46
CA TYR A 145 4.53 8.95 -6.22
C TYR A 145 5.17 7.59 -6.48
N GLU A 146 5.88 7.07 -5.48
CA GLU A 146 6.13 5.64 -5.33
C GLU A 146 5.06 5.09 -4.37
N ALA A 147 4.30 4.10 -4.82
CA ALA A 147 3.18 3.53 -4.10
C ALA A 147 3.51 2.09 -3.66
N ILE A 148 3.18 1.76 -2.41
CA ILE A 148 3.29 0.42 -1.83
C ILE A 148 1.98 0.14 -1.09
N TYR A 149 1.19 -0.80 -1.58
CA TYR A 149 -0.14 -1.06 -1.03
C TYR A 149 -0.65 -2.44 -1.40
N SER A 150 -1.77 -2.84 -0.80
CA SER A 150 -2.44 -4.10 -1.08
C SER A 150 -3.92 -3.90 -1.37
N PHE A 151 -4.48 -4.81 -2.15
CA PHE A 151 -5.91 -4.98 -2.39
C PHE A 151 -6.38 -6.14 -1.50
N HIS A 152 -7.25 -5.86 -0.53
CA HIS A 152 -7.86 -6.84 0.35
C HIS A 152 -9.25 -7.17 -0.17
N LEU A 153 -9.49 -8.42 -0.56
CA LEU A 153 -10.69 -8.85 -1.29
C LEU A 153 -11.51 -9.87 -0.47
N GLY A 154 -11.63 -9.64 0.84
CA GLY A 154 -12.33 -10.55 1.75
C GLY A 154 -11.67 -11.92 1.84
N ASP A 155 -12.48 -12.98 1.88
CA ASP A 155 -11.99 -14.36 2.00
C ASP A 155 -11.17 -14.85 0.80
N TYR A 156 -11.24 -14.16 -0.34
CA TYR A 156 -10.37 -14.48 -1.48
C TYR A 156 -8.89 -14.26 -1.14
N GLY A 157 -8.58 -13.35 -0.21
CA GLY A 157 -7.23 -12.98 0.18
C GLY A 157 -6.84 -11.60 -0.32
N GLN A 158 -5.53 -11.37 -0.50
CA GLN A 158 -5.00 -10.07 -0.90
C GLN A 158 -4.02 -10.15 -2.06
N ILE A 159 -3.88 -9.05 -2.81
CA ILE A 159 -2.85 -8.84 -3.83
C ILE A 159 -2.01 -7.64 -3.42
N SER A 160 -0.69 -7.80 -3.32
CA SER A 160 0.22 -6.71 -2.98
C SER A 160 0.90 -6.15 -4.23
N VAL A 161 1.04 -4.83 -4.28
CA VAL A 161 1.62 -4.12 -5.42
C VAL A 161 2.63 -3.07 -4.99
N GLN A 162 3.57 -2.79 -5.88
CA GLN A 162 4.55 -1.71 -5.71
C GLN A 162 4.88 -1.07 -7.06
N GLY A 163 5.00 0.26 -7.08
CA GLY A 163 5.51 0.98 -8.25
C GLY A 163 5.05 2.42 -8.35
N ALA A 164 5.19 2.99 -9.55
CA ALA A 164 4.89 4.39 -9.78
C ALA A 164 3.37 4.64 -9.85
N TYR A 165 2.91 5.65 -9.12
CA TYR A 165 1.61 6.27 -9.32
C TYR A 165 1.82 7.71 -9.81
N VAL A 166 1.32 8.01 -11.02
CA VAL A 166 1.43 9.34 -11.62
C VAL A 166 0.04 9.91 -11.80
N THR A 167 -0.21 11.11 -11.28
CA THR A 167 -1.56 11.68 -11.21
C THR A 167 -2.10 12.19 -12.54
N THR A 168 -1.39 11.98 -13.65
CA THR A 168 -1.71 12.57 -14.96
C THR A 168 -1.66 11.57 -16.10
N GLU A 169 -1.20 10.34 -15.86
CA GLU A 169 -1.04 9.32 -16.88
C GLU A 169 -1.20 7.93 -16.29
N ASP A 170 -1.62 6.98 -17.12
CA ASP A 170 -1.71 5.57 -16.75
C ASP A 170 -0.32 5.03 -16.40
N THR A 171 -0.25 4.09 -15.47
CA THR A 171 1.00 3.47 -15.01
C THR A 171 0.86 1.97 -14.89
N TYR A 172 2.00 1.29 -14.79
CA TYR A 172 2.06 -0.14 -14.46
C TYR A 172 2.81 -0.30 -13.14
N LEU A 173 2.21 -1.03 -12.21
CA LEU A 173 2.83 -1.43 -10.95
C LEU A 173 3.16 -2.91 -10.99
N SER A 174 4.19 -3.31 -10.25
CA SER A 174 4.54 -4.72 -10.09
C SER A 174 3.59 -5.38 -9.09
N VAL A 175 3.10 -6.57 -9.44
CA VAL A 175 2.42 -7.46 -8.48
C VAL A 175 3.51 -8.22 -7.74
N THR A 176 3.66 -7.94 -6.44
CA THR A 176 4.75 -8.46 -5.61
C THR A 176 4.41 -9.75 -4.87
N GLY A 177 3.12 -10.11 -4.85
CA GLY A 177 2.64 -11.33 -4.23
C GLY A 177 1.15 -11.29 -3.95
N GLY A 178 0.66 -12.35 -3.30
CA GLY A 178 -0.70 -12.41 -2.80
C GLY A 178 -0.89 -13.53 -1.79
N THR A 179 -2.09 -13.60 -1.21
CA THR A 179 -2.53 -14.63 -0.26
C THR A 179 -3.87 -15.23 -0.70
N GLY A 180 -4.33 -16.28 -0.03
CA GLY A 180 -5.59 -16.94 -0.38
C GLY A 180 -5.54 -17.51 -1.81
N ILE A 181 -6.55 -17.22 -2.62
CA ILE A 181 -6.57 -17.64 -4.04
C ILE A 181 -5.49 -16.97 -4.88
N PHE A 182 -4.91 -15.86 -4.38
CA PHE A 182 -3.82 -15.12 -5.00
C PHE A 182 -2.44 -15.56 -4.50
N ALA A 183 -2.35 -16.64 -3.71
CA ALA A 183 -1.08 -17.17 -3.25
C ALA A 183 -0.17 -17.52 -4.45
N GLY A 184 1.05 -16.99 -4.44
CA GLY A 184 1.98 -17.16 -5.56
C GLY A 184 1.68 -16.27 -6.76
N ALA A 185 0.85 -15.23 -6.65
CA ALA A 185 0.67 -14.23 -7.70
C ALA A 185 1.98 -13.48 -8.00
N TYR A 186 2.21 -13.19 -9.28
CA TYR A 186 3.20 -12.23 -9.78
C TYR A 186 2.71 -11.64 -11.09
N GLY A 187 3.42 -10.63 -11.60
CA GLY A 187 3.10 -9.97 -12.86
C GLY A 187 3.03 -8.46 -12.70
N GLN A 188 2.08 -7.84 -13.37
CA GLN A 188 1.89 -6.39 -13.34
C GLN A 188 0.41 -6.02 -13.28
N VAL A 189 0.11 -4.82 -12.81
CA VAL A 189 -1.22 -4.24 -12.85
C VAL A 189 -1.16 -2.89 -13.56
N LYS A 190 -2.05 -2.69 -14.53
CA LYS A 190 -2.27 -1.37 -15.13
C LYS A 190 -3.14 -0.57 -14.19
N LEU A 191 -2.69 0.62 -13.79
CA LEU A 191 -3.48 1.61 -13.06
C LEU A 191 -3.92 2.70 -14.04
N GLN A 192 -5.23 2.94 -14.07
CA GLN A 192 -5.85 3.99 -14.87
C GLN A 192 -6.61 4.96 -13.98
N GLN A 193 -6.27 6.24 -14.06
CA GLN A 193 -6.91 7.26 -13.24
C GLN A 193 -8.11 7.86 -13.99
N LEU A 194 -9.31 7.72 -13.44
CA LEU A 194 -10.53 8.18 -14.07
C LEU A 194 -10.94 9.58 -13.59
N VAL A 195 -10.93 9.75 -12.27
CA VAL A 195 -11.21 11.03 -11.61
C VAL A 195 -10.20 11.19 -10.48
N PHE A 196 -9.30 12.16 -10.59
CA PHE A 196 -8.32 12.43 -9.54
C PHE A 196 -8.98 13.03 -8.28
N PRO A 197 -8.65 12.58 -7.05
CA PRO A 197 -8.01 11.31 -6.67
C PRO A 197 -9.03 10.23 -6.28
N PHE A 198 -10.26 10.29 -6.78
CA PHE A 198 -11.42 9.56 -6.24
C PHE A 198 -11.79 8.28 -6.97
N LYS A 199 -11.45 8.11 -8.26
CA LYS A 199 -11.84 6.94 -9.05
C LYS A 199 -10.67 6.44 -9.87
N LEU A 200 -10.30 5.18 -9.66
CA LEU A 200 -9.27 4.47 -10.39
C LEU A 200 -9.81 3.14 -10.89
N PHE A 201 -9.27 2.67 -12.00
CA PHE A 201 -9.56 1.36 -12.57
C PHE A 201 -8.26 0.58 -12.75
N TYR A 202 -8.29 -0.69 -12.40
CA TYR A 202 -7.14 -1.57 -12.46
C TYR A 202 -7.40 -2.76 -13.35
N THR A 203 -6.39 -3.14 -14.13
CA THR A 203 -6.34 -4.42 -14.85
C THR A 203 -5.10 -5.17 -14.42
N PHE A 204 -5.29 -6.20 -13.61
CA PHE A 204 -4.23 -7.10 -13.18
C PHE A 204 -3.96 -8.14 -14.26
N TYR A 205 -2.69 -8.42 -14.49
CA TYR A 205 -2.22 -9.52 -15.33
C TYR A 205 -1.47 -10.50 -14.43
N LEU A 206 -2.23 -11.37 -13.77
CA LEU A 206 -1.75 -12.28 -12.74
C LEU A 206 -1.20 -13.57 -13.36
N GLN A 207 -0.05 -14.02 -12.87
CA GLN A 207 0.52 -15.32 -13.20
C GLN A 207 0.86 -16.08 -11.92
N GLY A 208 1.09 -17.39 -12.04
CA GLY A 208 1.55 -18.23 -10.93
C GLY A 208 0.49 -18.62 -9.91
N LEU A 209 -0.79 -18.35 -10.21
CA LEU A 209 -1.91 -18.86 -9.43
C LEU A 209 -1.99 -20.38 -9.52
N SER A 210 -2.41 -21.03 -8.43
CA SER A 210 -2.57 -22.49 -8.37
C SER A 210 -3.81 -23.00 -9.10
N ALA A 211 -4.80 -22.12 -9.32
CA ALA A 211 -6.07 -22.43 -9.97
C ALA A 211 -6.59 -21.21 -10.75
N ASP A 212 -7.64 -21.43 -11.54
CA ASP A 212 -8.35 -20.34 -12.20
C ASP A 212 -9.13 -19.49 -11.19
N LEU A 213 -9.27 -18.20 -11.51
CA LEU A 213 -10.04 -17.27 -10.69
C LEU A 213 -11.54 -17.66 -10.70
N PRO A 214 -12.24 -17.50 -9.57
CA PRO A 214 -13.70 -17.67 -9.51
C PRO A 214 -14.41 -16.81 -10.57
N SER A 215 -15.43 -17.37 -11.22
CA SER A 215 -16.14 -16.68 -12.32
C SER A 215 -16.80 -15.37 -11.88
N GLU A 216 -17.15 -15.24 -10.60
CA GLU A 216 -17.70 -14.01 -10.02
C GLU A 216 -16.70 -12.84 -9.98
N LEU A 217 -15.40 -13.11 -10.07
CA LEU A 217 -14.36 -12.08 -10.21
C LEU A 217 -14.03 -11.77 -11.69
N LEU A 218 -14.56 -12.57 -12.62
CA LEU A 218 -14.29 -12.50 -14.08
C LEU A 218 -15.47 -11.91 -14.85
N VAL A 219 -16.26 -11.06 -14.20
CA VAL A 219 -17.39 -10.36 -14.80
C VAL A 219 -16.95 -9.38 -15.90
N ALA A 220 -17.82 -9.14 -16.87
CA ALA A 220 -17.57 -8.20 -17.95
C ALA A 220 -17.39 -6.77 -17.38
N PRO A 221 -16.24 -6.11 -17.60
CA PRO A 221 -16.02 -4.77 -17.06
C PRO A 221 -16.97 -3.73 -17.66
N VAL A 222 -17.57 -2.90 -16.80
CA VAL A 222 -18.14 -1.62 -17.24
C VAL A 222 -16.99 -0.77 -17.79
N PRO A 223 -17.11 -0.16 -18.99
CA PRO A 223 -16.04 0.65 -19.56
C PRO A 223 -15.60 1.80 -18.64
N PRO A 224 -14.28 1.94 -18.37
CA PRO A 224 -13.77 2.98 -17.48
C PRO A 224 -14.06 4.37 -18.02
N SER A 225 -14.78 5.16 -17.23
CA SER A 225 -15.09 6.56 -17.54
C SER A 225 -15.31 7.37 -16.26
N PRO A 226 -15.28 8.72 -16.31
CA PRO A 226 -15.54 9.55 -15.13
C PRO A 226 -16.93 9.34 -14.49
N ALA A 227 -17.90 8.87 -15.29
CA ALA A 227 -19.31 8.74 -14.90
C ALA A 227 -19.64 7.43 -14.18
N VAL A 228 -18.71 6.46 -14.13
CA VAL A 228 -18.96 5.16 -13.50
C VAL A 228 -19.22 5.30 -12.00
N GLU A 229 -20.16 4.52 -11.49
CA GLU A 229 -20.55 4.49 -10.09
C GLU A 229 -20.83 3.04 -9.68
N ALA A 230 -20.43 2.65 -8.46
CA ALA A 230 -20.87 1.40 -7.87
C ALA A 230 -22.40 1.39 -7.73
N SER A 231 -23.01 0.21 -7.90
CA SER A 231 -24.45 0.03 -7.74
C SER A 231 -24.90 0.45 -6.33
N PRO A 232 -26.15 0.93 -6.15
CA PRO A 232 -26.65 1.27 -4.82
C PRO A 232 -26.52 0.11 -3.83
N ALA A 233 -26.81 -1.12 -4.27
CA ALA A 233 -26.69 -2.32 -3.45
C ALA A 233 -25.23 -2.59 -3.02
N ALA A 234 -24.27 -2.45 -3.93
CA ALA A 234 -22.85 -2.61 -3.60
C ALA A 234 -22.35 -1.54 -2.62
N LYS A 235 -22.76 -0.28 -2.82
CA LYS A 235 -22.42 0.85 -1.93
C LYS A 235 -22.99 0.66 -0.54
N ALA A 236 -24.23 0.15 -0.46
CA ALA A 236 -24.91 -0.14 0.80
C ALA A 236 -24.49 -1.48 1.42
N ALA A 237 -23.58 -2.22 0.78
CA ALA A 237 -23.13 -3.56 1.20
C ALA A 237 -24.31 -4.53 1.46
N GLU A 238 -25.32 -4.49 0.60
CA GLU A 238 -26.49 -5.36 0.70
C GLU A 238 -26.10 -6.85 0.53
N ALA A 239 -26.92 -7.74 1.09
CA ALA A 239 -26.72 -9.18 0.95
C ALA A 239 -26.73 -9.59 -0.53
N GLY A 240 -25.68 -10.28 -0.99
CA GLY A 240 -25.51 -10.66 -2.40
C GLY A 240 -24.82 -9.61 -3.27
N ALA A 241 -24.54 -8.41 -2.74
CA ALA A 241 -23.77 -7.36 -3.41
C ALA A 241 -22.38 -7.15 -2.77
N THR A 242 -21.88 -8.15 -2.04
CA THR A 242 -20.59 -8.14 -1.37
C THR A 242 -19.83 -9.44 -1.62
N ALA A 243 -18.50 -9.37 -1.60
CA ALA A 243 -17.66 -10.56 -1.55
C ALA A 243 -17.83 -11.29 -0.20
N PRO A 244 -17.56 -12.60 -0.15
CA PRO A 244 -17.53 -13.35 1.12
C PRO A 244 -16.60 -12.67 2.12
N ASN A 245 -17.16 -12.27 3.27
CA ASN A 245 -16.48 -11.49 4.31
C ASN A 245 -15.63 -10.34 3.75
N TYR A 246 -16.22 -9.53 2.85
CA TYR A 246 -15.56 -8.40 2.24
C TYR A 246 -14.80 -7.55 3.28
N THR A 247 -13.60 -7.11 2.92
CA THR A 247 -12.79 -6.28 3.84
C THR A 247 -13.36 -4.86 3.87
N ASP A 248 -13.59 -4.31 5.06
CA ASP A 248 -14.01 -2.93 5.26
C ASP A 248 -12.98 -2.12 6.03
#